data_AF-A0A2D7SS19-F1
#
_entry.id   AF-A0A2D7SS19-F1
#
_cell.length_a   1.000
_cell.length_b   1.000
_cell.length_c   1.000
_cell.angle_alpha   90.00
_cell.angle_beta   90.00
_cell.angle_gamma   90.00
#
_symmetry.space_group_name_H-M   'P 1'
#
loop_
_entity.id
_entity.type
_entity.pdbx_description
1 polymer ?
#
loop_
_entity_poly.entity_id
_entity_poly.type
_entity_poly.pdbx_seq_one_letter_code
_entity_poly.pdbx_strand_id
1 'polypeptide(L)'
;MRYYLLRFVLIFGITFFGTSVNKIYAQTQIDFSFEKTSPNHSVLVLPEWHPVIKTIRELDSIPSEMILGFDDDSLVSGDLVGIFYNDKKNRLKCASSIVWKEDDFNMIPVWGEHPPGSDNGMEMGEKMIWLAQKKKQYNLSN
;
A
#
# COMPACT_ATOMS: atom_id res chain seq x y z
N MET A 1 57.42 12.58 -39.76
CA MET A 1 57.50 11.13 -39.44
C MET A 1 56.81 10.93 -38.09
N ARG A 2 55.83 10.02 -38.02
CA ARG A 2 55.12 9.48 -36.83
C ARG A 2 53.99 10.29 -36.16
N TYR A 3 52.77 9.86 -36.53
CA TYR A 3 51.48 9.71 -35.83
C TYR A 3 51.44 9.94 -34.31
N TYR A 4 50.31 10.48 -33.79
CA TYR A 4 49.36 9.76 -32.92
C TYR A 4 47.99 10.47 -32.93
N LEU A 5 47.01 9.82 -33.57
CA LEU A 5 45.61 10.21 -33.58
C LEU A 5 44.95 9.57 -32.34
N LEU A 6 44.81 10.34 -31.25
CA LEU A 6 44.18 9.86 -30.02
C LEU A 6 42.66 9.86 -30.20
N ARG A 7 42.07 8.69 -30.43
CA ARG A 7 40.63 8.48 -30.49
C ARG A 7 40.05 8.57 -29.07
N PHE A 8 39.37 9.66 -28.75
CA PHE A 8 38.50 9.72 -27.56
C PHE A 8 37.21 8.96 -27.87
N VAL A 9 37.08 7.76 -27.32
CA VAL A 9 35.81 7.02 -27.28
C VAL A 9 35.02 7.57 -26.10
N LEU A 10 34.02 8.43 -26.37
CA LEU A 10 33.02 8.85 -25.41
C LEU A 10 32.03 7.69 -25.22
N ILE A 11 32.18 6.94 -24.13
CA ILE A 11 31.19 5.96 -23.69
C ILE A 11 30.03 6.75 -23.06
N PHE A 12 28.92 6.87 -23.78
CA PHE A 12 27.65 7.36 -23.22
C PHE A 12 27.11 6.28 -22.28
N GLY A 13 27.39 6.42 -20.98
CA GLY A 13 26.74 5.63 -19.94
C GLY A 13 25.29 6.11 -19.79
N ILE A 14 24.35 5.46 -20.48
CA ILE A 14 22.93 5.60 -20.17
C ILE A 14 22.69 4.87 -18.86
N THR A 15 22.69 5.60 -17.75
CA THR A 15 22.21 5.09 -16.47
C THR A 15 20.69 4.95 -16.55
N PHE A 16 20.23 3.74 -16.80
CA PHE A 16 18.82 3.37 -16.70
C PHE A 16 18.45 3.39 -15.20
N PHE A 17 17.90 4.50 -14.72
CA PHE A 17 17.21 4.52 -13.42
C PHE A 17 15.90 3.74 -13.60
N GLY A 18 15.96 2.43 -13.40
CA GLY A 18 14.78 1.61 -13.24
C GLY A 18 14.11 1.97 -11.92
N THR A 19 13.06 2.80 -11.95
CA THR A 19 12.17 2.92 -10.80
C THR A 19 11.36 1.63 -10.71
N SER A 20 11.74 0.71 -9.83
CA SER A 20 10.88 -0.42 -9.47
C SER A 20 9.67 0.14 -8.72
N VAL A 21 8.56 0.34 -9.43
CA VAL A 21 7.28 0.57 -8.78
C VAL A 21 6.79 -0.81 -8.37
N ASN A 22 6.98 -1.17 -7.10
CA ASN A 22 6.36 -2.38 -6.56
C ASN A 22 4.85 -2.21 -6.74
N LYS A 23 4.23 -3.14 -7.47
CA LYS A 23 2.78 -3.16 -7.61
C LYS A 23 2.20 -3.59 -6.26
N ILE A 24 1.06 -3.02 -5.92
CA ILE A 24 0.38 -3.25 -4.65
C ILE A 24 -0.99 -3.77 -4.99
N TYR A 25 -1.32 -4.92 -4.42
CA TYR A 25 -2.62 -5.53 -4.54
C TYR A 25 -3.33 -5.46 -3.20
N ALA A 26 -4.40 -4.69 -3.14
CA ALA A 26 -5.58 -4.96 -2.32
C ALA A 26 -6.65 -3.93 -2.69
N GLN A 27 -7.77 -4.43 -3.20
CA GLN A 27 -8.95 -3.63 -3.46
C GLN A 27 -10.13 -4.33 -2.80
N THR A 28 -10.63 -3.72 -1.72
CA THR A 28 -11.82 -4.21 -1.01
C THR A 28 -12.86 -3.10 -1.03
N GLN A 29 -14.08 -3.42 -1.45
CA GLN A 29 -15.21 -2.51 -1.27
C GLN A 29 -15.82 -2.80 0.09
N ILE A 30 -15.74 -1.84 1.01
CA ILE A 30 -16.42 -1.91 2.30
C ILE A 30 -17.59 -0.95 2.26
N ASP A 31 -18.76 -1.39 2.71
CA ASP A 31 -19.96 -0.58 2.80
C ASP A 31 -19.86 0.33 4.04
N PHE A 32 -19.57 1.61 3.82
CA PHE A 32 -19.52 2.66 4.85
C PHE A 32 -20.89 3.24 5.20
N SER A 33 -21.99 2.60 4.82
CA SER A 33 -23.31 3.15 5.07
C SER A 33 -23.61 3.33 6.55
N PHE A 34 -23.99 4.57 6.89
CA PHE A 34 -24.40 4.98 8.24
C PHE A 34 -25.46 4.08 8.87
N GLU A 35 -26.27 3.43 8.03
CA GLU A 35 -27.32 2.49 8.43
C GLU A 35 -26.77 1.19 9.02
N LYS A 36 -25.56 0.77 8.64
CA LYS A 36 -24.90 -0.43 9.15
C LYS A 36 -23.76 -0.11 10.11
N THR A 37 -23.13 1.05 9.96
CA THR A 37 -21.88 1.39 10.62
C THR A 37 -21.76 2.90 10.82
N SER A 38 -21.13 3.37 11.89
CA SER A 38 -20.89 4.82 12.08
C SER A 38 -19.98 5.38 10.98
N PRO A 39 -19.79 6.72 10.81
CA PRO A 39 -18.90 7.24 9.77
C PRO A 39 -17.49 6.65 9.85
N ASN A 40 -17.00 6.35 11.05
CA ASN A 40 -15.66 5.82 11.25
C ASN A 40 -15.67 4.30 11.41
N HIS A 41 -14.70 3.67 10.76
CA HIS A 41 -14.50 2.22 10.78
C HIS A 41 -13.09 1.88 11.21
N SER A 42 -12.82 0.60 11.43
CA SER A 42 -11.46 0.09 11.55
C SER A 42 -11.34 -1.21 10.78
N VAL A 43 -10.26 -1.34 10.02
CA VAL A 43 -9.91 -2.60 9.37
C VAL A 43 -8.87 -3.30 10.24
N LEU A 44 -9.20 -4.53 10.66
CA LEU A 44 -8.25 -5.40 11.34
C LEU A 44 -7.53 -6.26 10.29
N VAL A 45 -6.21 -6.11 10.22
CA VAL A 45 -5.34 -6.96 9.42
C VAL A 45 -4.72 -8.00 10.34
N LEU A 46 -4.96 -9.27 10.00
CA LEU A 46 -4.48 -10.42 10.78
C LEU A 46 -3.13 -10.89 10.24
N PRO A 47 -2.16 -11.23 11.12
CA PRO A 47 -0.91 -11.85 10.70
C PRO A 47 -1.16 -13.28 10.19
N GLU A 48 -0.28 -13.78 9.33
CA GLU A 48 -0.45 -15.10 8.70
C GLU A 48 -0.50 -16.26 9.70
N TRP A 49 0.20 -16.12 10.83
CA TRP A 49 0.24 -17.15 11.87
C TRP A 49 -1.10 -17.29 12.62
N HIS A 50 -2.01 -16.32 12.49
CA HIS A 50 -3.26 -16.28 13.24
C HIS A 50 -4.13 -17.53 12.95
N PRO A 51 -4.70 -18.21 13.97
CA PRO A 51 -5.43 -19.47 13.77
C PRO A 51 -6.57 -19.37 12.76
N VAL A 52 -7.29 -18.23 12.73
CA VAL A 52 -8.37 -18.01 11.76
C VAL A 52 -7.87 -18.05 10.31
N ILE A 53 -6.69 -17.49 10.03
CA ILE A 53 -6.10 -17.51 8.69
C ILE A 53 -5.74 -18.94 8.29
N LYS A 54 -5.20 -19.73 9.22
CA LYS A 54 -4.90 -21.15 8.99
C LYS A 54 -6.15 -21.95 8.66
N THR A 55 -7.21 -21.80 9.46
CA THR A 55 -8.49 -22.48 9.23
C THR A 55 -9.11 -22.09 7.89
N ILE A 56 -9.06 -20.81 7.50
CA ILE A 56 -9.55 -20.38 6.19
C ILE A 56 -8.74 -21.06 5.09
N ARG A 57 -7.40 -21.04 5.15
CA ARG A 57 -6.52 -21.70 4.14
C ARG A 57 -6.75 -23.21 4.01
N GLU A 58 -7.17 -23.88 5.08
CA GLU A 58 -7.51 -25.31 5.08
C GLU A 58 -8.87 -25.60 4.43
N LEU A 59 -9.83 -24.69 4.58
CA LEU A 59 -11.19 -24.84 4.06
C LEU A 59 -11.34 -24.32 2.62
N ASP A 60 -10.64 -23.23 2.29
CA ASP A 60 -10.72 -22.54 1.01
C ASP A 60 -9.43 -21.75 0.70
N SER A 61 -9.22 -21.39 -0.56
CA SER A 61 -8.16 -20.47 -0.94
C SER A 61 -8.47 -19.03 -0.49
N ILE A 62 -7.47 -18.33 0.05
CA ILE A 62 -7.59 -16.90 0.32
C ILE A 62 -7.40 -16.15 -1.01
N PRO A 63 -8.36 -15.32 -1.43
CA PRO A 63 -8.22 -14.50 -2.63
C PRO A 63 -7.00 -13.57 -2.52
N SER A 64 -6.24 -13.45 -3.60
CA SER A 64 -4.99 -12.66 -3.63
C SER A 64 -5.19 -11.19 -3.24
N GLU A 65 -6.37 -10.63 -3.51
CA GLU A 65 -6.76 -9.26 -3.18
C GLU A 65 -7.00 -9.02 -1.68
N MET A 66 -7.09 -10.08 -0.88
CA MET A 66 -7.18 -10.02 0.59
C MET A 66 -5.81 -10.15 1.27
N ILE A 67 -4.75 -10.42 0.51
CA ILE A 67 -3.38 -10.53 1.02
C ILE A 67 -2.71 -9.17 0.84
N LEU A 68 -2.29 -8.56 1.95
CA LEU A 68 -1.59 -7.29 1.93
C LEU A 68 -0.07 -7.53 1.87
N GLY A 69 0.59 -7.01 0.83
CA GLY A 69 2.03 -7.15 0.65
C GLY A 69 2.52 -6.48 -0.65
N PHE A 70 3.75 -6.80 -1.02
CA PHE A 70 4.31 -6.47 -2.33
C PHE A 70 4.44 -7.75 -3.15
N ASP A 71 4.52 -7.63 -4.48
CA ASP A 71 4.57 -8.78 -5.41
C ASP A 71 5.61 -9.84 -5.01
N ASP A 72 6.83 -9.41 -4.68
CA ASP A 72 7.98 -10.27 -4.38
C ASP A 72 8.51 -10.06 -2.94
N ASP A 73 7.79 -9.34 -2.08
CA ASP A 73 8.28 -8.95 -0.75
C ASP A 73 7.15 -8.79 0.27
N SER A 74 7.44 -9.05 1.54
CA SER A 74 6.50 -8.89 2.64
C SER A 74 6.59 -7.50 3.27
N LEU A 75 5.56 -7.13 4.04
CA LEU A 75 5.63 -5.93 4.87
C LEU A 75 6.47 -6.22 6.13
N VAL A 76 7.46 -5.37 6.37
CA VAL A 76 8.31 -5.47 7.57
C VAL A 76 8.01 -4.34 8.53
N SER A 77 8.35 -4.53 9.81
CA SER A 77 8.15 -3.48 10.82
C SER A 77 8.81 -2.16 10.40
N GLY A 78 8.02 -1.08 10.42
CA GLY A 78 8.41 0.26 10.01
C GLY A 78 7.94 0.69 8.62
N ASP A 79 7.47 -0.23 7.77
CA ASP A 79 6.81 0.12 6.51
C ASP A 79 5.54 0.95 6.81
N LEU A 80 5.10 1.77 5.86
CA LEU A 80 3.83 2.49 5.96
C LEU A 80 2.77 1.75 5.16
N VAL A 81 1.58 1.60 5.76
CA VAL A 81 0.39 1.04 5.11
C VAL A 81 -0.73 2.06 5.24
N GLY A 82 -1.40 2.37 4.14
CA GLY A 82 -2.50 3.30 4.11
C GLY A 82 -3.70 2.80 3.30
N ILE A 83 -4.86 3.32 3.69
CA ILE A 83 -6.13 3.11 3.00
C ILE A 83 -6.47 4.43 2.31
N PHE A 84 -6.71 4.33 1.02
CA PHE A 84 -7.00 5.44 0.13
C PHE A 84 -8.34 5.24 -0.57
N TYR A 85 -8.87 6.32 -1.12
CA TYR A 85 -10.08 6.33 -1.92
C TYR A 85 -9.95 7.39 -3.03
N ASN A 86 -10.81 7.30 -4.04
CA ASN A 86 -10.91 8.34 -5.06
C ASN A 86 -12.07 9.26 -4.69
N ASP A 87 -11.78 10.54 -4.49
CA ASP A 87 -12.84 11.53 -4.27
C ASP A 87 -13.70 11.75 -5.52
N LYS A 88 -14.73 12.59 -5.41
CA LYS A 88 -15.64 12.96 -6.51
C LYS A 88 -14.94 13.55 -7.75
N LYS A 89 -13.68 13.97 -7.61
CA LYS A 89 -12.84 14.51 -8.69
C LYS A 89 -11.80 13.48 -9.19
N ASN A 90 -11.96 12.20 -8.83
CA ASN A 90 -11.02 11.11 -9.11
C ASN A 90 -9.60 11.39 -8.61
N ARG A 91 -9.46 12.13 -7.50
CA ARG A 91 -8.16 12.33 -6.86
C ARG A 91 -8.01 11.33 -5.74
N LEU A 92 -6.84 10.70 -5.68
CA LEU A 92 -6.51 9.79 -4.61
C LEU A 92 -6.36 10.55 -3.29
N LYS A 93 -7.13 10.17 -2.28
CA LYS A 93 -7.14 10.74 -0.93
C LYS A 93 -6.79 9.66 0.08
N CYS A 94 -6.00 10.03 1.08
CA CYS A 94 -5.66 9.14 2.19
C CYS A 94 -6.80 9.20 3.22
N ALA A 95 -7.48 8.08 3.41
CA ALA A 95 -8.44 7.93 4.50
C ALA A 95 -7.74 7.55 5.81
N SER A 96 -6.57 6.92 5.76
CA SER A 96 -5.74 6.62 6.94
C SER A 96 -4.39 6.02 6.58
N SER A 97 -3.46 6.05 7.53
CA SER A 97 -2.20 5.32 7.45
C SER A 97 -1.67 4.93 8.83
N ILE A 98 -0.99 3.79 8.90
CA ILE A 98 -0.26 3.33 10.07
C ILE A 98 1.19 2.98 9.71
N VAL A 99 2.04 2.94 10.73
CA VAL A 99 3.33 2.24 10.64
C VAL A 99 3.05 0.76 10.89
N TRP A 100 3.45 -0.07 9.94
CA TRP A 100 3.28 -1.51 9.99
C TRP A 100 4.08 -2.13 11.14
N LYS A 101 3.44 -3.06 11.85
CA LYS A 101 4.07 -3.94 12.83
C LYS A 101 4.01 -5.36 12.30
N GLU A 102 5.16 -5.91 11.96
CA GLU A 102 5.29 -7.30 11.55
C GLU A 102 4.94 -8.23 12.72
N ASP A 103 4.35 -9.38 12.40
CA ASP A 103 3.93 -10.41 13.36
C ASP A 103 2.97 -9.96 14.47
N ASP A 104 2.32 -8.80 14.33
CA ASP A 104 1.33 -8.27 15.26
C ASP A 104 -0.01 -7.98 14.55
N PHE A 105 -1.05 -7.75 15.34
CA PHE A 105 -2.33 -7.27 14.85
C PHE A 105 -2.20 -5.79 14.46
N ASN A 106 -2.61 -5.47 13.24
CA ASN A 106 -2.62 -4.10 12.75
C ASN A 106 -4.06 -3.65 12.58
N MET A 107 -4.47 -2.62 13.31
CA MET A 107 -5.80 -2.02 13.20
C MET A 107 -5.67 -0.64 12.56
N ILE A 108 -6.29 -0.47 11.39
CA ILE A 108 -6.24 0.78 10.62
C ILE A 108 -7.60 1.47 10.77
N PRO A 109 -7.71 2.57 11.53
CA PRO A 109 -8.95 3.35 11.57
C PRO A 109 -9.18 3.97 10.20
N VAL A 110 -10.38 3.96 9.67
CA VAL A 110 -10.73 4.57 8.37
C VAL A 110 -11.77 5.64 8.60
N TRP A 111 -11.42 6.87 8.24
CA TRP A 111 -12.30 8.02 8.39
C TRP A 111 -13.30 8.05 7.24
N GLY A 112 -14.58 7.90 7.56
CA GLY A 112 -15.67 8.18 6.63
C GLY A 112 -16.02 9.66 6.63
N GLU A 113 -16.79 10.07 5.64
CA GLU A 113 -17.26 11.45 5.54
C GLU A 113 -18.11 11.85 6.76
N HIS A 114 -17.99 13.09 7.22
CA HIS A 114 -18.91 13.63 8.21
C HIS A 114 -18.92 15.17 8.22
N PRO A 115 -20.09 15.83 8.05
CA PRO A 115 -21.41 15.27 7.76
C PRO A 115 -21.51 14.71 6.32
N PRO A 116 -22.58 13.97 5.97
CA PRO A 116 -22.77 13.46 4.61
C PRO A 116 -22.68 14.56 3.54
N GLY A 117 -21.90 14.33 2.48
CA GLY A 117 -21.65 15.25 1.38
C GLY A 117 -20.48 16.22 1.58
N SER A 118 -19.68 16.07 2.64
CA SER A 118 -18.59 17.00 2.97
C SER A 118 -17.24 16.69 2.32
N ASP A 119 -17.09 15.57 1.60
CA ASP A 119 -15.86 15.17 0.88
C ASP A 119 -14.59 15.23 1.77
N ASN A 120 -14.74 14.92 3.06
CA ASN A 120 -13.67 14.98 4.06
C ASN A 120 -13.24 13.60 4.61
N GLY A 121 -13.78 12.53 4.03
CA GLY A 121 -13.50 11.14 4.34
C GLY A 121 -14.17 10.25 3.30
N MET A 122 -14.13 8.95 3.52
CA MET A 122 -14.75 7.98 2.59
C MET A 122 -16.28 8.08 2.59
N GLU A 123 -16.88 8.16 1.41
CA GLU A 123 -18.33 8.13 1.21
C GLU A 123 -18.84 6.70 0.99
N MET A 124 -20.16 6.53 1.12
CA MET A 124 -20.80 5.23 0.86
C MET A 124 -20.56 4.76 -0.57
N GLY A 125 -20.12 3.51 -0.71
CA GLY A 125 -19.88 2.88 -2.02
C GLY A 125 -18.50 3.17 -2.62
N GLU A 126 -17.68 4.01 -1.99
CA GLU A 126 -16.30 4.19 -2.40
C GLU A 126 -15.47 2.92 -2.13
N LYS A 127 -14.49 2.66 -3.01
CA LYS A 127 -13.61 1.50 -2.88
C LYS A 127 -12.40 1.85 -2.03
N MET A 128 -12.03 0.97 -1.11
CA MET A 128 -10.73 1.06 -0.45
C MET A 128 -9.64 0.66 -1.42
N ILE A 129 -8.63 1.51 -1.52
CA ILE A 129 -7.41 1.31 -2.26
C ILE A 129 -6.29 1.20 -1.23
N TRP A 130 -5.69 0.02 -1.15
CA TRP A 130 -4.58 -0.21 -0.23
C TRP A 130 -3.27 0.17 -0.90
N LEU A 131 -2.47 0.99 -0.21
CA LEU A 131 -1.12 1.30 -0.63
C LEU A 131 -0.16 1.08 0.54
N ALA A 132 1.03 0.58 0.20
CA ALA A 132 2.12 0.39 1.12
C ALA A 132 3.40 1.07 0.60
N GLN A 133 4.20 1.56 1.52
CA GLN A 133 5.48 2.19 1.23
C GLN A 133 6.54 1.60 2.14
N LYS A 134 7.64 1.12 1.55
CA LYS A 134 8.78 0.64 2.33
C LYS A 134 9.37 1.75 3.20
N LYS A 135 9.77 1.39 4.42
CA LYS A 135 10.52 2.31 5.28
C LYS A 135 11.76 2.80 4.55
N LYS A 136 12.08 4.09 4.67
CA LYS A 136 13.34 4.61 4.14
C LYS A 136 14.50 3.96 4.89
N GLN A 137 15.28 3.15 4.20
CA GLN A 137 16.59 2.72 4.69
C GLN A 137 17.58 3.84 4.35
N TYR A 138 18.09 4.52 5.37
CA TYR A 138 19.22 5.42 5.19
C TYR A 138 20.47 4.55 5.11
N ASN A 139 21.02 4.38 3.91
CA ASN A 139 22.37 3.84 3.76
C ASN A 139 23.34 4.91 4.26
N LEU A 140 23.85 4.72 5.49
CA LEU A 140 25.00 5.45 5.98
C LEU A 140 26.22 4.89 5.24
N SER A 141 26.53 5.45 4.07
CA SER A 141 27.82 5.24 3.43
C SER A 141 28.87 6.02 4.22
N ASN A 142 29.68 5.29 4.99
CA ASN A 142 30.92 5.78 5.59
C ASN A 142 31.98 6.03 4.51
#